data_AF-A0A178UVW6-F1
#
_entry.id   AF-A0A178UVW6-F1
#
_cell.length_a   1.000
_cell.length_b   1.000
_cell.length_c   1.000
_cell.angle_alpha   90.00
_cell.angle_beta   90.00
_cell.angle_gamma   90.00
#
_symmetry.space_group_name_H-M   'P 1'
#
loop_
_entity.id
_entity.type
_entity.pdbx_description
1 polymer ?
#
loop_
_entity_poly.entity_id
_entity_poly.type
_entity_poly.pdbx_seq_one_letter_code
_entity_poly.pdbx_strand_id
1 'polypeptide(L)'
;MSKAVLLVALCFLPALAIAARPNKNPFVVRGRVYCDTCLAGFETPASTYISGAVVRLECKDRRTMELTYSHEARTDSTGSYKILVNEDHDEQFCDAMLVRSSQLRCSNVSPGHDRARVTLTRFNGIASDDRFANNMGFLRDAAMPGCADIMKLYQETED
;
A
#
# COMPACT_ATOMS: atom_id res chain seq x y z
N MET A 1 24.21 -2.01 48.11
CA MET A 1 22.81 -2.19 47.64
C MET A 1 22.34 -0.96 46.86
N SER A 2 22.35 0.25 47.45
CA SER A 2 21.84 1.47 46.81
C SER A 2 22.59 1.90 45.53
N LYS A 3 23.92 1.71 45.46
CA LYS A 3 24.71 2.06 44.26
C LYS A 3 24.41 1.14 43.06
N ALA A 4 24.16 -0.15 43.30
CA ALA A 4 23.81 -1.10 42.25
C ALA A 4 22.38 -0.87 41.73
N VAL A 5 21.44 -0.56 42.62
CA VAL A 5 20.07 -0.16 42.26
C VAL A 5 20.06 1.15 41.46
N LEU A 6 20.91 2.12 41.81
CA LEU A 6 21.04 3.37 41.07
C LEU A 6 21.61 3.14 39.66
N LEU A 7 22.62 2.28 39.51
CA LEU A 7 23.19 1.90 38.22
C LEU A 7 22.19 1.16 37.33
N VAL A 8 21.42 0.23 37.91
CA VAL A 8 20.33 -0.46 37.21
C VAL A 8 19.28 0.57 36.76
N ALA A 9 18.79 1.43 37.65
CA ALA A 9 17.84 2.47 37.28
C ALA A 9 18.37 3.38 36.16
N LEU A 10 19.63 3.82 36.23
CA LEU A 10 20.22 4.71 35.22
C LEU A 10 20.38 4.05 33.84
N CYS A 11 20.59 2.73 33.79
CA CYS A 11 20.70 1.97 32.54
C CYS A 11 19.35 1.58 31.94
N PHE A 12 18.32 1.33 32.77
CA PHE A 12 17.01 0.86 32.29
C PHE A 12 16.00 2.00 32.05
N LEU A 13 16.10 3.13 32.74
CA LEU A 13 15.24 4.31 32.53
C LEU A 13 15.30 4.85 31.09
N PRO A 14 16.47 4.96 30.42
CA PRO A 14 16.54 5.40 29.03
C PRO A 14 15.85 4.42 28.07
N ALA A 15 16.01 3.11 28.29
CA ALA A 15 15.39 2.08 27.47
C ALA A 15 13.85 2.13 27.55
N LEU A 16 13.31 2.28 28.77
CA LEU A 16 11.88 2.48 28.99
C LEU A 16 11.36 3.78 28.36
N ALA A 17 12.13 4.87 28.44
CA ALA A 17 11.76 6.16 27.85
C ALA A 17 11.78 6.15 26.32
N ILE A 18 12.60 5.29 25.68
CA ILE A 18 12.61 5.07 24.23
C ILE A 18 11.41 4.21 23.83
N ALA A 19 11.13 3.12 24.57
CA ALA A 19 9.99 2.24 24.31
C ALA A 19 8.63 2.91 24.50
N ALA A 20 8.52 3.90 25.39
CA ALA A 20 7.28 4.63 25.67
C ALA A 20 7.00 5.80 24.70
N ARG A 21 7.91 6.14 23.79
CA ARG A 21 7.66 7.21 22.81
C ARG A 21 6.89 6.63 21.63
N PRO A 22 5.68 7.13 21.30
CA PRO A 22 5.08 6.86 20.01
C PRO A 22 6.08 7.24 18.94
N ASN A 23 6.29 6.34 17.97
CA ASN A 23 7.22 6.57 16.89
C ASN A 23 6.85 7.89 16.19
N LYS A 24 7.70 8.91 16.33
CA LYS A 24 7.34 10.30 15.97
C LYS A 24 7.17 10.51 14.47
N ASN A 25 7.60 9.53 13.66
CA ASN A 25 7.55 9.57 12.22
C ASN A 25 6.76 8.34 11.73
N PRO A 26 5.46 8.46 11.41
CA PRO A 26 4.73 7.38 10.77
C PRO A 26 5.29 7.07 9.39
N PHE A 27 5.27 5.81 8.97
CA PHE A 27 5.30 5.51 7.54
C PHE A 27 4.06 6.08 6.88
N VAL A 28 4.21 6.54 5.64
CA VAL A 28 3.10 7.02 4.81
C VAL A 28 3.01 6.15 3.57
N VAL A 29 2.08 5.21 3.59
CA VAL A 29 1.79 4.37 2.42
C VAL A 29 0.92 5.15 1.45
N ARG A 30 1.37 5.28 0.21
CA ARG A 30 0.72 6.06 -0.85
C ARG A 30 0.52 5.19 -2.08
N GLY A 31 -0.61 5.36 -2.74
CA GLY A 31 -0.86 4.78 -4.05
C GLY A 31 -2.13 5.37 -4.65
N ARG A 32 -2.48 4.91 -5.84
CA ARG A 32 -3.72 5.31 -6.50
C ARG A 32 -4.54 4.10 -6.92
N VAL A 33 -5.84 4.30 -7.07
CA VAL A 33 -6.74 3.31 -7.62
C VAL A 33 -7.25 3.82 -8.95
N TYR A 34 -7.09 3.03 -10.00
CA TYR A 34 -7.55 3.35 -11.34
C TYR A 34 -8.63 2.39 -11.82
N CYS A 35 -9.40 2.85 -12.80
CA CYS A 35 -10.29 2.06 -13.62
C CYS A 35 -9.55 1.70 -14.90
N ASP A 36 -9.36 0.40 -15.12
CA ASP A 36 -8.89 -0.14 -16.38
C ASP A 36 -10.05 -0.20 -17.37
N THR A 37 -10.16 0.88 -18.15
CA THR A 37 -11.20 1.08 -19.17
C THR A 37 -11.01 0.19 -20.40
N CYS A 38 -9.81 -0.36 -20.59
CA CYS A 38 -9.47 -1.17 -21.76
C CYS A 38 -9.26 -2.64 -21.47
N LEU A 39 -9.38 -3.06 -20.19
CA LEU A 39 -9.15 -4.43 -19.75
C LEU A 39 -7.74 -4.92 -20.10
N ALA A 40 -6.77 -4.00 -20.04
CA ALA A 40 -5.38 -4.24 -20.40
C ALA A 40 -4.57 -4.92 -19.27
N GLY A 41 -5.02 -4.82 -18.02
CA GLY A 41 -4.28 -5.27 -16.84
C GLY A 41 -3.23 -4.27 -16.33
N PHE A 42 -3.14 -3.09 -16.94
CA PHE A 42 -2.21 -2.01 -16.56
C PHE A 42 -2.80 -0.64 -16.89
N GLU A 43 -2.16 0.44 -16.44
CA GLU A 43 -2.59 1.81 -16.76
C GLU A 43 -2.29 2.16 -18.22
N THR A 44 -3.31 2.62 -18.94
CA THR A 44 -3.22 3.14 -20.32
C THR A 44 -3.59 4.62 -20.34
N PRO A 45 -3.39 5.36 -21.46
CA PRO A 45 -3.88 6.74 -21.58
C PRO A 45 -5.40 6.90 -21.41
N ALA A 46 -6.18 5.82 -21.56
CA ALA A 46 -7.63 5.85 -21.31
C ALA A 46 -8.00 5.54 -19.85
N SER A 47 -7.06 5.07 -19.03
CA SER A 47 -7.32 4.78 -17.61
C SER A 47 -7.76 6.04 -16.88
N THR A 48 -8.71 5.87 -15.97
CA THR A 48 -9.23 6.97 -15.13
C THR A 48 -9.03 6.64 -13.67
N TYR A 49 -8.86 7.64 -12.81
CA TYR A 49 -8.68 7.40 -11.38
C TYR A 49 -10.03 7.37 -10.63
N ILE A 50 -10.14 6.46 -9.67
CA ILE A 50 -11.39 6.22 -8.94
C ILE A 50 -11.35 6.93 -7.59
N SER A 51 -12.12 8.00 -7.44
CA SER A 51 -12.37 8.66 -6.15
C SER A 51 -13.30 7.83 -5.26
N GLY A 52 -13.00 7.71 -3.97
CA GLY A 52 -13.83 7.00 -2.99
C GLY A 52 -13.73 5.47 -3.02
N ALA A 53 -12.83 4.90 -3.82
CA ALA A 53 -12.48 3.48 -3.76
C ALA A 53 -11.90 3.15 -2.38
N VAL A 54 -12.14 1.94 -1.90
CA VAL A 54 -11.60 1.47 -0.61
C VAL A 54 -10.45 0.52 -0.87
N VAL A 55 -9.36 0.82 -0.18
CA VAL A 55 -8.17 0.00 -0.09
C VAL A 55 -7.95 -0.44 1.34
N ARG A 56 -7.23 -1.54 1.52
CA ARG A 56 -6.80 -2.02 2.84
C ARG A 56 -5.33 -2.34 2.79
N LEU A 57 -4.58 -1.86 3.77
CA LEU A 57 -3.24 -2.32 4.05
C LEU A 57 -3.35 -3.50 5.03
N GLU A 58 -2.85 -4.66 4.66
CA GLU A 58 -2.72 -5.82 5.54
C GLU A 58 -1.26 -6.18 5.70
N CYS A 59 -0.80 -6.40 6.93
CA CYS A 59 0.48 -7.04 7.20
C CYS A 59 0.27 -8.43 7.79
N LYS A 60 1.10 -9.38 7.37
CA LYS A 60 1.06 -10.76 7.81
C LYS A 60 2.43 -11.22 8.26
N ASP A 61 2.47 -12.04 9.31
CA ASP A 61 3.69 -12.73 9.68
C ASP A 61 4.20 -13.55 8.50
N ARG A 62 5.49 -13.43 8.17
CA ARG A 62 6.07 -14.07 6.98
C ARG A 62 6.01 -15.60 7.05
N ARG A 63 6.00 -16.16 8.25
CA ARG A 63 6.15 -17.60 8.49
C ARG A 63 4.81 -18.27 8.74
N THR A 64 3.94 -17.67 9.54
CA THR A 64 2.60 -18.21 9.86
C THR A 64 1.53 -17.72 8.90
N MET A 65 1.78 -16.63 8.16
CA MET A 65 0.79 -15.94 7.32
C MET A 65 -0.41 -15.38 8.10
N GLU A 66 -0.33 -15.34 9.42
CA GLU A 66 -1.37 -14.76 10.27
C GLU A 66 -1.38 -13.23 10.12
N LEU A 67 -2.59 -12.65 10.13
CA LEU A 67 -2.79 -11.21 10.04
C LEU A 67 -2.31 -10.55 11.34
N THR A 68 -1.37 -9.62 11.21
CA THR A 68 -0.80 -8.86 12.33
C THR A 68 -1.29 -7.42 12.37
N TYR A 69 -1.66 -6.87 11.22
CA TYR A 69 -2.12 -5.48 11.11
C TYR A 69 -3.09 -5.32 9.94
N SER A 70 -4.09 -4.45 10.11
CA SER A 70 -5.05 -4.10 9.07
C SER A 70 -5.53 -2.66 9.21
N HIS A 71 -5.53 -1.92 8.11
CA HIS A 71 -6.04 -0.53 8.08
C HIS A 71 -6.69 -0.22 6.74
N GLU A 72 -7.96 0.20 6.76
CA GLU A 72 -8.67 0.64 5.55
C GLU A 72 -8.47 2.14 5.29
N ALA A 73 -8.44 2.52 4.01
CA ALA A 73 -8.49 3.91 3.59
C ALA A 73 -9.36 4.07 2.34
N ARG A 74 -9.77 5.32 2.10
CA ARG A 74 -10.49 5.72 0.90
C ARG A 74 -9.61 6.59 0.04
N THR A 75 -9.73 6.43 -1.27
CA THR A 75 -9.11 7.34 -2.21
C THR A 75 -9.80 8.70 -2.19
N ASP A 76 -9.02 9.76 -2.34
CA ASP A 76 -9.48 11.13 -2.49
C ASP A 76 -9.99 11.42 -3.91
N SER A 77 -10.35 12.68 -4.17
CA SER A 77 -10.85 13.14 -5.49
C SER A 77 -9.92 12.86 -6.68
N THR A 78 -8.62 12.64 -6.43
CA THR A 78 -7.62 12.32 -7.46
C THR A 78 -7.43 10.81 -7.64
N GLY A 79 -8.19 10.00 -6.91
CA GLY A 79 -8.05 8.56 -6.79
C GLY A 79 -6.83 8.12 -6.00
N SER A 80 -6.23 9.02 -5.22
CA SER A 80 -5.04 8.72 -4.40
C SER A 80 -5.45 8.35 -2.98
N TYR A 81 -4.79 7.37 -2.37
CA TYR A 81 -4.97 7.03 -0.95
C TYR A 81 -3.68 7.29 -0.18
N LYS A 82 -3.84 7.54 1.13
CA LYS A 82 -2.74 7.64 2.09
C LYS A 82 -3.11 6.87 3.35
N ILE A 83 -2.20 6.04 3.85
CA ILE A 83 -2.35 5.31 5.11
C ILE A 83 -1.14 5.64 5.99
N LEU A 84 -1.40 6.14 7.20
CA LEU A 84 -0.37 6.40 8.19
C LEU A 84 -0.17 5.14 9.04
N VAL A 85 1.07 4.69 9.18
CA VAL A 85 1.42 3.51 9.98
C VAL A 85 2.45 3.91 11.01
N ASN A 86 2.08 3.86 12.28
CA ASN A 86 2.93 4.29 13.41
C ASN A 86 3.87 3.18 13.89
N GLU A 87 3.80 2.00 13.29
CA GLU A 87 4.49 0.78 13.72
C GLU A 87 5.52 0.35 12.67
N ASP A 88 6.64 -0.22 13.14
CA ASP A 88 7.56 -0.96 12.27
C ASP A 88 7.08 -2.41 12.21
N HIS A 89 6.97 -2.95 11.00
CA HIS A 89 6.48 -4.28 10.72
C HIS A 89 7.61 -5.28 10.40
N ASP A 90 8.87 -4.91 10.65
CA ASP A 90 10.05 -5.79 10.56
C ASP A 90 10.06 -6.68 9.29
N GLU A 91 10.03 -8.01 9.46
CA GLU A 91 10.07 -9.00 8.38
C GLU A 91 8.68 -9.41 7.85
N GLN A 92 7.60 -8.70 8.21
CA GLN A 92 6.24 -9.04 7.79
C GLN A 92 6.00 -8.73 6.30
N PHE A 93 5.05 -9.46 5.70
CA PHE A 93 4.54 -9.16 4.38
C PHE A 93 3.39 -8.17 4.49
N CYS A 94 3.63 -6.92 4.09
CA CYS A 94 2.62 -5.87 4.05
C CYS A 94 2.19 -5.59 2.61
N ASP A 95 0.90 -5.76 2.33
CA ASP A 95 0.30 -5.57 1.01
C ASP A 95 -0.85 -4.57 1.12
N ALA A 96 -0.83 -3.52 0.29
CA ALA A 96 -2.02 -2.72 0.01
C ALA A 96 -2.91 -3.52 -0.95
N MET A 97 -4.22 -3.55 -0.72
CA MET A 97 -5.15 -4.40 -1.45
C MET A 97 -6.42 -3.62 -1.80
N LEU A 98 -7.01 -3.92 -2.97
CA LEU A 98 -8.33 -3.43 -3.35
C LEU A 98 -9.42 -4.13 -2.54
N VAL A 99 -10.36 -3.35 -1.99
CA VAL A 99 -11.52 -3.89 -1.26
C VAL A 99 -12.80 -3.67 -2.06
N ARG A 100 -13.07 -2.44 -2.48
CA ARG A 100 -14.27 -2.10 -3.27
C ARG A 100 -14.09 -0.82 -4.08
N SER A 101 -14.71 -0.80 -5.25
CA SER A 101 -14.84 0.40 -6.07
C SER A 101 -16.05 1.22 -5.65
N SER A 102 -15.98 2.53 -5.86
CA SER A 102 -17.13 3.45 -5.79
C SER A 102 -17.91 3.53 -7.12
N GLN A 103 -17.36 2.99 -8.22
CA GLN A 103 -17.94 3.03 -9.55
C GLN A 103 -18.52 1.66 -9.93
N LEU A 104 -19.84 1.61 -10.16
CA LEU A 104 -20.55 0.35 -10.46
C LEU A 104 -20.05 -0.35 -11.71
N ARG A 105 -19.69 0.41 -12.76
CA ARG A 105 -19.20 -0.14 -14.03
C ARG A 105 -17.72 -0.54 -13.98
N CYS A 106 -17.02 -0.27 -12.88
CA CYS A 106 -15.58 -0.50 -12.74
C CYS A 106 -15.25 -1.02 -11.34
N SER A 107 -15.75 -2.23 -11.04
CA SER A 107 -15.68 -2.86 -9.72
C SER A 107 -15.12 -4.27 -9.73
N ASN A 108 -14.79 -4.82 -10.90
CA ASN A 108 -14.23 -6.17 -11.00
C ASN A 108 -12.74 -6.13 -10.66
N VAL A 109 -12.29 -7.01 -9.79
CA VAL A 109 -10.86 -7.08 -9.44
C VAL A 109 -10.13 -7.90 -10.49
N SER A 110 -9.06 -7.35 -11.07
CA SER A 110 -8.20 -8.12 -11.98
C SER A 110 -7.31 -9.08 -11.16
N PRO A 111 -7.32 -10.39 -11.45
CA PRO A 111 -6.44 -11.33 -10.77
C PRO A 111 -4.96 -10.91 -10.91
N GLY A 112 -4.24 -10.81 -9.79
CA GLY A 112 -2.82 -10.44 -9.75
C GLY A 112 -2.53 -8.94 -9.75
N HIS A 113 -3.53 -8.08 -9.96
CA HIS A 113 -3.41 -6.61 -9.90
C HIS A 113 -4.25 -6.01 -8.77
N ASP A 114 -4.72 -6.86 -7.85
CA ASP A 114 -5.54 -6.52 -6.70
C ASP A 114 -4.72 -6.04 -5.49
N ARG A 115 -3.39 -6.18 -5.57
CA ARG A 115 -2.47 -5.94 -4.45
C ARG A 115 -1.16 -5.32 -4.89
N ALA A 116 -0.55 -4.56 -3.98
CA ALA A 116 0.77 -3.99 -4.13
C ALA A 116 1.55 -4.11 -2.82
N ARG A 117 2.70 -4.76 -2.86
CA ARG A 117 3.56 -4.95 -1.69
C ARG A 117 4.28 -3.65 -1.32
N VAL A 118 4.33 -3.36 -0.01
CA VAL A 118 5.10 -2.25 0.55
C VAL A 118 5.98 -2.73 1.68
N THR A 119 7.17 -2.15 1.82
CA THR A 119 8.09 -2.47 2.92
C THR A 119 7.85 -1.52 4.08
N LEU A 120 7.38 -2.02 5.22
CA LEU A 120 7.11 -1.21 6.41
C LEU A 120 8.13 -1.47 7.52
N THR A 121 9.41 -1.44 7.15
CA THR A 121 10.51 -1.44 8.11
C THR A 121 11.53 -0.35 7.79
N ARG A 122 12.26 0.12 8.80
CA ARG A 122 13.43 1.01 8.64
C ARG A 122 14.72 0.23 8.43
N PHE A 123 14.75 -1.07 8.72
CA PHE A 123 15.91 -1.92 8.50
C PHE A 123 16.01 -2.40 7.05
N ASN A 124 15.91 -1.47 6.09
CA ASN A 124 15.91 -1.75 4.65
C ASN A 124 16.74 -0.77 3.81
N GLY A 125 17.42 0.20 4.43
CA GLY A 125 18.22 1.20 3.73
C GLY A 125 17.43 2.31 3.02
N ILE A 126 16.10 2.37 3.16
CA ILE A 126 15.27 3.44 2.58
C ILE A 126 15.21 4.62 3.57
N ALA A 127 15.73 5.77 3.15
CA ALA A 127 15.84 6.97 4.00
C ALA A 127 14.51 7.69 4.27
N SER A 128 13.52 7.56 3.38
CA SER A 128 12.20 8.19 3.54
C SER A 128 11.24 7.30 4.33
N ASP A 129 10.26 7.90 5.00
CA ASP A 129 9.11 7.20 5.59
C ASP A 129 7.94 7.04 4.59
N ASP A 130 8.01 7.66 3.40
CA ASP A 130 7.05 7.42 2.33
C ASP A 130 7.27 6.03 1.71
N ARG A 131 6.17 5.32 1.48
CA ARG A 131 6.14 4.00 0.82
C ARG A 131 5.14 4.06 -0.33
N PHE A 132 5.64 4.00 -1.56
CA PHE A 132 4.80 4.03 -2.75
C PHE A 132 4.41 2.62 -3.14
N ALA A 133 3.12 2.32 -3.02
CA ALA A 133 2.51 1.13 -3.59
C ALA A 133 2.24 1.36 -5.07
N ASN A 134 2.41 0.30 -5.87
CA ASN A 134 1.94 0.32 -7.26
C ASN A 134 0.45 0.67 -7.30
N ASN A 135 0.05 1.42 -8.32
CA ASN A 135 -1.36 1.72 -8.53
C ASN A 135 -2.11 0.41 -8.80
N MET A 136 -3.29 0.29 -8.22
CA MET A 136 -4.11 -0.92 -8.33
C MET A 136 -5.36 -0.63 -9.15
N GLY A 137 -5.76 -1.58 -9.98
CA GLY A 137 -6.80 -1.39 -10.99
C GLY A 137 -8.05 -2.22 -10.73
N PHE A 138 -9.22 -1.59 -10.76
CA PHE A 138 -10.46 -2.31 -11.05
C PHE A 138 -10.66 -2.38 -12.56
N LEU A 139 -11.15 -3.52 -13.04
CA LEU A 139 -11.58 -3.72 -14.41
C LEU A 139 -12.95 -3.12 -14.60
N ARG A 140 -13.12 -2.44 -15.74
CA ARG A 140 -14.46 -2.13 -16.26
C ARG A 140 -15.20 -3.42 -16.62
N ASP A 141 -16.51 -3.35 -16.74
CA ASP A 141 -17.30 -4.50 -17.18
C ASP A 141 -17.29 -4.73 -18.70
N ALA A 142 -16.89 -3.73 -19.48
CA ALA A 142 -16.63 -3.85 -20.92
C ALA A 142 -15.60 -2.82 -21.38
N ALA A 143 -14.73 -3.17 -22.33
CA ALA A 143 -13.76 -2.23 -22.89
C ALA A 143 -14.46 -0.99 -23.52
N MET A 144 -13.82 0.18 -23.43
CA MET A 144 -14.31 1.40 -24.07
C MET A 144 -14.02 1.43 -25.57
N PRO A 145 -14.82 2.17 -26.37
CA PRO A 145 -14.48 2.45 -27.77
C PRO A 145 -13.07 3.06 -27.88
N GLY A 146 -12.31 2.66 -28.91
CA GLY A 146 -10.94 3.13 -29.14
C GLY A 146 -9.84 2.35 -28.40
N CYS A 147 -10.20 1.43 -27.48
CA CYS A 147 -9.19 0.61 -26.80
C CYS A 147 -8.37 -0.26 -27.76
N ALA A 148 -8.96 -0.73 -28.87
CA ALA A 148 -8.21 -1.47 -29.89
C ALA A 148 -7.06 -0.65 -30.50
N ASP A 149 -7.24 0.66 -30.68
CA ASP A 149 -6.18 1.53 -31.18
C ASP A 149 -5.15 1.86 -30.10
N ILE A 150 -5.58 2.01 -28.84
CA ILE A 150 -4.67 2.19 -27.70
C ILE A 150 -3.75 0.98 -27.55
N MET A 151 -4.28 -0.25 -27.70
CA MET A 151 -3.47 -1.46 -27.57
C MET A 151 -2.39 -1.58 -28.64
N LYS A 152 -2.54 -0.95 -29.81
CA LYS A 152 -1.48 -0.90 -30.83
C LYS A 152 -0.24 -0.16 -30.36
N LEU A 153 -0.36 0.78 -29.41
CA LEU A 153 0.78 1.50 -28.83
C LEU A 153 1.72 0.58 -28.04
N TYR A 154 1.24 -0.59 -27.63
CA TYR A 154 1.97 -1.55 -26.81
C TYR A 154 2.31 -2.84 -27.57
N GLN A 155 2.01 -2.90 -28.86
CA GLN A 155 2.47 -3.99 -29.71
C GLN A 155 3.95 -3.76 -29.98
N GLU A 156 4.80 -4.63 -29.41
CA GLU A 156 6.20 -4.69 -29.81
C GLU A 156 6.25 -5.15 -31.27
N THR A 157 6.84 -4.33 -32.14
CA THR A 157 7.25 -4.80 -33.46
C THR A 157 8.49 -5.66 -33.26
N GLU A 158 8.41 -6.93 -33.65
CA GLU A 158 9.58 -7.80 -33.74
C GLU A 158 10.56 -7.17 -34.76
N ASP A 159 11.67 -6.61 -34.28
CA ASP A 159 12.86 -6.31 -35.07
C ASP A 159 13.84 -7.51 -35.02
#